data_AF-M9M3D1-F1
#
_entry.id   AF-M9M3D1-F1
#
_cell.length_a   1.000
_cell.length_b   1.000
_cell.length_c   1.000
_cell.angle_alpha   90.00
_cell.angle_beta   90.00
_cell.angle_gamma   90.00
#
_symmetry.space_group_name_H-M   'P 1'
#
loop_
_entity.id
_entity.type
_entity.pdbx_description
1 polymer ?
#
loop_
_entity_poly.entity_id
_entity_poly.type
_entity_poly.pdbx_seq_one_letter_code
_entity_poly.pdbx_strand_id
1 'polypeptide(L)'
;MTRGRDYQSSVTLSNGRGFTIGGSFTGGIGGTEVPLRDGEVYDPASNTWSALPSAKVSNVLTSYDNGGPWLTDNHAWLYSWTGGSVLQAGPRKQLKRYSNSGQGGVRGAGTRNAINDQMCGVTVMYMYDNGGIFSAGGSQSYSDSDGLTATHKITIKGVNTAPAVQTDRHAGRNLGSCHHTNAYTLVALIAVPHNYHSTLLLMPDGRVMSGGGGLCYVGGKWQGTNHPDMQFYSPSYLFDASGNAAARPQITKLASSQQNGDQIRVYPGDMLTVTLNSASGLSHVLIRMGSSAHSVNTDHRRIHRTVHLTSDNTVILRLPSDNGDVTPGFCYYLAVASSGAHSIGQTVNVFKV
;
A
#
# COMPACT_ATOMS: atom_id res chain seq x y z
N MET A 1 18.83 9.46 -8.67
CA MET A 1 18.47 10.23 -7.47
C MET A 1 19.46 11.36 -7.29
N THR A 2 19.07 12.43 -6.62
CA THR A 2 19.96 13.55 -6.28
C THR A 2 20.92 13.22 -5.13
N ARG A 3 20.61 12.17 -4.35
CA ARG A 3 21.41 11.65 -3.25
C ARG A 3 21.30 10.12 -3.18
N GLY A 4 22.33 9.45 -2.66
CA GLY A 4 22.27 8.01 -2.37
C GLY A 4 21.30 7.71 -1.22
N ARG A 5 20.51 6.65 -1.34
CA ARG A 5 19.49 6.22 -0.37
C ARG A 5 19.43 4.71 -0.31
N ASP A 6 19.10 4.19 0.86
CA ASP A 6 18.78 2.78 1.05
C ASP A 6 17.79 2.66 2.21
N TYR A 7 16.80 1.78 2.07
CA TYR A 7 15.62 1.65 2.95
C TYR A 7 14.70 2.88 3.00
N GLN A 8 14.83 3.78 2.01
CA GLN A 8 13.83 4.80 1.76
C GLN A 8 12.53 4.14 1.28
N SER A 9 11.41 4.83 1.49
CA SER A 9 10.18 4.51 0.79
C SER A 9 9.96 5.45 -0.38
N SER A 10 9.32 4.94 -1.42
CA SER A 10 8.91 5.73 -2.58
C SER A 10 7.43 5.50 -2.87
N VAL A 11 6.76 6.47 -3.48
CA VAL A 11 5.34 6.35 -3.84
C VAL A 11 5.07 7.02 -5.19
N THR A 12 4.25 6.37 -6.01
CA THR A 12 3.75 6.96 -7.25
C THR A 12 2.72 8.04 -6.94
N LEU A 13 2.94 9.23 -7.46
CA LEU A 13 2.09 10.41 -7.26
C LEU A 13 0.91 10.42 -8.24
N SER A 14 -0.10 11.23 -7.92
CA SER A 14 -1.29 11.44 -8.76
C SER A 14 -0.98 11.97 -10.17
N ASN A 15 0.19 12.59 -10.38
CA ASN A 15 0.67 13.06 -11.68
C ASN A 15 1.65 12.10 -12.37
N GLY A 16 1.79 10.87 -11.86
CA GLY A 16 2.69 9.84 -12.39
C GLY A 16 4.18 10.04 -12.09
N ARG A 17 4.55 11.09 -11.35
CA ARG A 17 5.91 11.26 -10.81
C ARG A 17 6.13 10.35 -9.60
N GLY A 18 7.38 10.07 -9.24
CA GLY A 18 7.72 9.28 -8.04
C GLY A 18 8.26 10.17 -6.92
N PHE A 19 7.68 10.14 -5.72
CA PHE A 19 8.23 10.84 -4.55
C PHE A 19 8.98 9.84 -3.65
N THR A 20 10.11 10.25 -3.08
CA THR A 20 10.85 9.46 -2.08
C THR A 20 11.45 10.35 -1.00
N ILE A 21 11.66 9.80 0.20
CA ILE A 21 12.22 10.49 1.36
C ILE A 21 12.91 9.50 2.31
N GLY A 22 13.93 9.97 3.04
CA GLY A 22 14.65 9.17 4.04
C GLY A 22 15.56 8.11 3.45
N GLY A 23 15.74 7.06 4.25
CA GLY A 23 16.53 5.87 3.97
C GLY A 23 18.01 6.07 4.21
N SER A 24 18.49 5.94 5.45
CA SER A 24 19.89 6.07 5.87
C SER A 24 20.62 4.75 6.10
N PHE A 25 20.08 3.62 5.62
CA PHE A 25 20.64 2.29 5.87
C PHE A 25 22.10 2.11 5.37
N THR A 26 22.42 2.61 4.18
CA THR A 26 23.78 2.67 3.62
C THR A 26 24.11 4.09 3.13
N GLY A 27 25.40 4.40 2.91
CA GLY A 27 25.83 5.71 2.39
C GLY A 27 25.97 6.82 3.42
N GLY A 28 26.08 6.45 4.71
CA GLY A 28 26.35 7.35 5.83
C GLY A 28 25.10 7.83 6.59
N ILE A 29 25.25 8.05 7.89
CA ILE A 29 24.13 8.43 8.77
C ILE A 29 23.65 9.86 8.46
N GLY A 30 22.40 10.01 8.02
CA GLY A 30 21.81 11.31 7.74
C GLY A 30 21.76 12.23 8.96
N GLY A 31 22.23 13.47 8.81
CA GLY A 31 22.32 14.46 9.88
C GLY A 31 23.55 14.32 10.79
N THR A 32 24.32 13.24 10.66
CA THR A 32 25.55 13.00 11.43
C THR A 32 26.77 13.00 10.52
N GLU A 33 26.78 12.13 9.51
CA GLU A 33 27.91 11.92 8.59
C GLU A 33 27.65 12.55 7.22
N VAL A 34 26.40 12.53 6.79
CA VAL A 34 25.94 13.09 5.51
C VAL A 34 24.73 14.00 5.72
N PRO A 35 24.44 14.93 4.79
CA PRO A 35 23.21 15.72 4.88
C PRO A 35 21.97 14.83 5.00
N LEU A 36 20.98 15.32 5.75
CA LEU A 36 19.68 14.67 5.86
C LEU A 36 19.07 14.40 4.48
N ARG A 37 18.46 13.23 4.33
CA ARG A 37 17.89 12.71 3.08
C ARG A 37 16.47 13.24 2.86
N ASP A 38 16.36 14.57 2.78
CA ASP A 38 15.13 15.31 2.46
C ASP A 38 14.45 14.79 1.18
N GLY A 39 13.17 15.09 0.98
CA GLY A 39 12.41 14.56 -0.14
C GLY A 39 12.99 14.92 -1.52
N GLU A 40 12.76 14.05 -2.50
CA GLU A 40 13.01 14.32 -3.91
C GLU A 40 11.93 13.67 -4.79
N VAL A 41 11.80 14.17 -6.01
CA VAL A 41 10.83 13.70 -6.98
C VAL A 41 11.51 13.26 -8.27
N TYR A 42 11.09 12.11 -8.79
CA TYR A 42 11.45 11.61 -10.11
C TYR A 42 10.34 11.93 -11.10
N ASP A 43 10.71 12.52 -12.22
CA ASP A 43 9.82 12.70 -13.37
C ASP A 43 10.19 11.73 -14.49
N PRO A 44 9.34 10.73 -14.81
CA PRO A 44 9.61 9.79 -15.88
C PRO A 44 9.52 10.41 -17.28
N ALA A 45 8.84 11.55 -17.46
CA ALA A 45 8.72 12.18 -18.78
C ALA A 45 10.04 12.83 -19.22
N SER A 46 10.76 13.45 -18.30
CA SER A 46 12.08 14.04 -18.54
C SER A 46 13.23 13.14 -18.11
N ASN A 47 12.95 12.02 -17.43
CA ASN A 47 13.94 11.14 -16.81
C ASN A 47 14.88 11.89 -15.85
N THR A 48 14.31 12.72 -14.98
CA THR A 48 15.08 13.60 -14.07
C THR A 48 14.66 13.45 -12.62
N TRP A 49 15.64 13.49 -11.72
CA TRP A 49 15.41 13.67 -10.29
C TRP A 49 15.56 15.13 -9.89
N SER A 50 14.64 15.64 -9.07
CA SER A 50 14.67 17.00 -8.53
C SER A 50 14.55 16.97 -7.01
N ALA A 51 15.49 17.62 -6.32
CA ALA A 51 15.44 17.75 -4.87
C ALA A 51 14.29 18.65 -4.42
N LEU A 52 13.68 18.34 -3.28
CA LEU A 52 12.63 19.13 -2.64
C LEU A 52 13.15 19.59 -1.27
N PRO A 53 13.98 20.65 -1.20
CA PRO A 53 14.70 21.02 0.02
C PRO A 53 13.79 21.48 1.16
N SER A 54 12.51 21.75 0.92
CA SER A 54 11.51 22.04 1.96
C SER A 54 10.68 20.82 2.38
N ALA A 55 10.80 19.68 1.69
CA ALA A 55 10.21 18.40 2.09
C ALA A 55 11.11 17.71 3.14
N LYS A 56 11.18 18.29 4.35
CA LYS A 56 12.15 17.90 5.37
C LYS A 56 11.95 16.49 5.92
N VAL A 57 13.01 15.67 5.91
CA VAL A 57 13.01 14.31 6.49
C VAL A 57 13.03 14.32 8.01
N SER A 58 13.48 15.41 8.65
CA SER A 58 13.44 15.56 10.12
C SER A 58 12.05 15.36 10.73
N ASN A 59 11.00 15.47 9.90
CA ASN A 59 9.61 15.27 10.27
C ASN A 59 9.12 13.81 10.14
N VAL A 60 9.86 12.91 9.47
CA VAL A 60 9.54 11.47 9.41
C VAL A 60 10.34 10.61 10.38
N LEU A 61 11.38 11.15 11.02
CA LEU A 61 12.25 10.39 11.92
C LEU A 61 11.41 9.69 13.02
N THR A 62 11.66 8.43 13.33
CA THR A 62 11.18 7.87 14.60
C THR A 62 11.79 8.65 15.77
N SER A 63 11.12 8.63 16.92
CA SER A 63 11.56 9.42 18.08
C SER A 63 12.91 8.97 18.62
N TYR A 64 13.19 7.66 18.56
CA TYR A 64 14.50 7.06 18.73
C TYR A 64 14.51 5.67 18.07
N ASP A 65 15.69 5.08 17.96
CA ASP A 65 15.88 3.67 17.59
C ASP A 65 17.05 3.09 18.38
N ASN A 66 16.91 1.85 18.89
CA ASN A 66 17.96 1.15 19.66
C ASN A 66 19.23 0.93 18.83
N GLY A 67 19.09 0.72 17.52
CA GLY A 67 20.25 0.58 16.63
C GLY A 67 20.88 1.93 16.27
N GLY A 68 20.23 3.05 16.58
CA GLY A 68 20.74 4.41 16.39
C GLY A 68 20.11 5.18 15.22
N PRO A 69 20.59 6.42 14.98
CA PRO A 69 19.92 7.39 14.09
C PRO A 69 19.78 6.94 12.63
N TRP A 70 20.65 6.04 12.14
CA TRP A 70 20.64 5.50 10.77
C TRP A 70 19.41 4.67 10.41
N LEU A 71 18.60 4.30 11.42
CA LEU A 71 17.36 3.55 11.24
C LEU A 71 16.11 4.42 11.29
N THR A 72 16.24 5.65 11.79
CA THR A 72 15.09 6.49 12.15
C THR A 72 14.32 7.05 10.95
N ASP A 73 14.95 7.15 9.77
CA ASP A 73 14.34 7.66 8.54
C ASP A 73 13.98 6.56 7.52
N ASN A 74 13.96 5.29 7.95
CA ASN A 74 13.67 4.15 7.09
C ASN A 74 12.16 3.87 6.98
N HIS A 75 11.78 3.21 5.89
CA HIS A 75 10.50 2.53 5.69
C HIS A 75 9.25 3.38 5.95
N ALA A 76 9.29 4.65 5.55
CA ALA A 76 8.15 5.56 5.67
C ALA A 76 6.88 5.02 4.99
N TRP A 77 5.75 5.04 5.70
CA TRP A 77 4.45 4.65 5.18
C TRP A 77 3.88 5.78 4.32
N LEU A 78 4.15 5.75 3.02
CA LEU A 78 3.79 6.83 2.10
C LEU A 78 2.54 6.49 1.29
N TYR A 79 1.57 7.41 1.29
CA TYR A 79 0.37 7.35 0.46
C TYR A 79 0.19 8.64 -0.33
N SER A 80 0.22 8.55 -1.66
CA SER A 80 -0.15 9.66 -2.53
C SER A 80 -1.65 9.91 -2.49
N TRP A 81 -2.02 11.18 -2.58
CA TRP A 81 -3.39 11.67 -2.46
C TRP A 81 -3.64 12.86 -3.41
N THR A 82 -4.87 13.39 -3.38
CA THR A 82 -5.36 14.52 -4.17
C THR A 82 -4.36 15.69 -4.21
N GLY A 83 -4.29 16.35 -5.37
CA GLY A 83 -3.45 17.53 -5.59
C GLY A 83 -1.95 17.24 -5.53
N GLY A 84 -1.55 15.98 -5.68
CA GLY A 84 -0.17 15.55 -5.52
C GLY A 84 0.31 15.56 -4.07
N SER A 85 -0.56 15.64 -3.08
CA SER A 85 -0.10 15.54 -1.69
C SER A 85 0.36 14.12 -1.36
N VAL A 86 1.28 13.98 -0.40
CA VAL A 86 1.70 12.69 0.15
C VAL A 86 1.44 12.68 1.65
N LEU A 87 0.65 11.73 2.13
CA LEU A 87 0.51 11.44 3.55
C LEU A 87 1.62 10.47 3.95
N GLN A 88 2.43 10.85 4.93
CA GLN A 88 3.26 9.93 5.67
C GLN A 88 2.47 9.46 6.90
N ALA A 89 2.04 8.20 6.86
CA ALA A 89 1.16 7.56 7.85
C ALA A 89 1.95 6.92 9.02
N GLY A 90 3.28 6.84 8.91
CA GLY A 90 4.18 6.12 9.81
C GLY A 90 5.56 5.87 9.19
N PRO A 91 6.46 5.15 9.88
CA PRO A 91 6.27 4.50 11.18
C PRO A 91 6.28 5.48 12.36
N ARG A 92 6.80 6.70 12.17
CA ARG A 92 6.71 7.77 13.17
C ARG A 92 5.28 7.92 13.66
N LYS A 93 5.10 8.07 14.97
CA LYS A 93 3.80 8.16 15.62
C LYS A 93 3.01 9.43 15.27
N GLN A 94 3.69 10.48 14.82
CA GLN A 94 3.11 11.72 14.31
C GLN A 94 3.02 11.67 12.78
N LEU A 95 1.84 11.94 12.25
CA LEU A 95 1.59 11.95 10.82
C LEU A 95 2.05 13.26 10.20
N LYS A 96 2.49 13.19 8.94
CA LYS A 96 2.88 14.37 8.16
C LYS A 96 2.23 14.37 6.79
N ARG A 97 2.03 15.57 6.23
CA ARG A 97 1.70 15.76 4.81
C ARG A 97 2.84 16.47 4.12
N TYR A 98 3.23 15.95 2.96
CA TYR A 98 4.26 16.48 2.10
C TYR A 98 3.66 17.04 0.81
N SER A 99 4.25 18.14 0.31
CA SER A 99 4.05 18.63 -1.06
C SER A 99 5.26 18.28 -1.93
N ASN A 100 5.02 18.12 -3.24
CA ASN A 100 6.05 17.77 -4.24
C ASN A 100 6.18 18.78 -5.39
N SER A 101 5.64 19.98 -5.21
CA SER A 101 5.75 21.09 -6.15
C SER A 101 6.74 22.13 -5.64
N GLY A 102 7.36 22.87 -6.55
CA GLY A 102 8.38 23.88 -6.21
C GLY A 102 9.51 23.26 -5.38
N GLN A 103 9.78 23.87 -4.22
CA GLN A 103 10.79 23.38 -3.27
C GLN A 103 10.30 22.24 -2.36
N GLY A 104 9.06 21.77 -2.54
CA GLY A 104 8.37 20.85 -1.63
C GLY A 104 7.89 21.55 -0.35
N GLY A 105 7.58 20.75 0.66
CA GLY A 105 7.05 21.26 1.92
C GLY A 105 6.58 20.13 2.82
N VAL A 106 6.45 20.42 4.11
CA VAL A 106 5.93 19.48 5.10
C VAL A 106 5.06 20.19 6.13
N ARG A 107 3.97 19.56 6.54
CA ARG A 107 3.12 20.01 7.65
C ARG A 107 2.64 18.86 8.51
N GLY A 108 2.28 19.16 9.75
CA GLY A 108 1.66 18.20 10.67
C GLY A 108 0.30 17.69 10.16
N ALA A 109 0.02 16.42 10.40
CA ALA A 109 -1.25 15.77 10.05
C ALA A 109 -1.85 14.99 11.25
N GLY A 110 -1.57 15.44 12.47
CA GLY A 110 -2.05 14.79 13.69
C GLY A 110 -1.13 13.65 14.17
N THR A 111 -1.67 12.83 15.08
CA THR A 111 -0.94 11.77 15.77
C THR A 111 -1.66 10.44 15.57
N ARG A 112 -0.94 9.42 15.06
CA ARG A 112 -1.43 8.05 14.92
C ARG A 112 -1.45 7.32 16.26
N ASN A 113 -0.33 7.38 16.96
CA ASN A 113 -0.12 6.67 18.21
C ASN A 113 0.46 7.65 19.24
N ALA A 114 -0.08 7.68 20.45
CA ALA A 114 0.41 8.59 21.50
C ALA A 114 1.73 8.09 22.12
N ILE A 115 1.97 6.77 22.06
CA ILE A 115 3.00 6.08 22.83
C ILE A 115 4.20 5.80 21.92
N ASN A 116 4.06 4.82 21.02
CA ASN A 116 5.19 4.25 20.28
C ASN A 116 5.19 4.65 18.80
N ASP A 117 6.39 4.77 18.24
CA ASP A 117 6.61 4.56 16.81
C ASP A 117 6.37 3.08 16.45
N GLN A 118 6.19 2.78 15.16
CA GLN A 118 5.88 1.41 14.69
C GLN A 118 6.73 1.05 13.48
N MET A 119 8.06 1.05 13.66
CA MET A 119 9.01 0.64 12.64
C MET A 119 8.67 -0.76 12.11
N CYS A 120 8.80 -0.96 10.80
CA CYS A 120 8.47 -2.20 10.09
C CYS A 120 7.02 -2.72 10.29
N GLY A 121 6.11 -1.90 10.84
CA GLY A 121 4.69 -2.23 10.90
C GLY A 121 4.04 -2.21 9.52
N VAL A 122 2.91 -2.90 9.38
CA VAL A 122 2.20 -3.04 8.11
C VAL A 122 1.14 -1.97 7.96
N THR A 123 0.93 -1.49 6.73
CA THR A 123 -0.11 -0.53 6.41
C THR A 123 -0.70 -0.78 5.02
N VAL A 124 -2.00 -0.54 4.85
CA VAL A 124 -2.68 -0.70 3.56
C VAL A 124 -3.82 0.30 3.40
N MET A 125 -3.96 0.86 2.20
CA MET A 125 -5.06 1.73 1.83
C MET A 125 -6.19 0.90 1.20
N TYR A 126 -7.29 0.73 1.92
CA TYR A 126 -8.41 -0.15 1.53
C TYR A 126 -9.63 0.60 0.96
N MET A 127 -9.58 1.94 0.94
CA MET A 127 -10.55 2.88 0.30
C MET A 127 -12.01 2.43 0.43
N TYR A 128 -12.46 2.20 1.65
CA TYR A 128 -13.88 2.20 1.99
C TYR A 128 -14.20 3.59 2.58
N ASP A 129 -15.27 4.23 2.13
CA ASP A 129 -15.71 5.57 2.58
C ASP A 129 -14.64 6.69 2.48
N ASN A 130 -14.06 6.91 1.28
CA ASN A 130 -13.20 8.07 0.97
C ASN A 130 -11.86 8.15 1.75
N GLY A 131 -11.02 7.11 1.73
CA GLY A 131 -9.61 7.23 2.15
C GLY A 131 -9.23 6.55 3.47
N GLY A 132 -9.75 5.35 3.72
CA GLY A 132 -9.33 4.50 4.84
C GLY A 132 -7.96 3.85 4.63
N ILE A 133 -7.07 4.05 5.60
CA ILE A 133 -5.78 3.35 5.75
C ILE A 133 -5.84 2.53 7.04
N PHE A 134 -5.49 1.26 6.92
CA PHE A 134 -5.28 0.38 8.06
C PHE A 134 -3.78 0.34 8.39
N SER A 135 -3.44 0.26 9.67
CA SER A 135 -2.08 -0.02 10.11
C SER A 135 -2.07 -0.93 11.32
N ALA A 136 -1.03 -1.77 11.44
CA ALA A 136 -0.90 -2.71 12.53
C ALA A 136 0.56 -3.12 12.79
N GLY A 137 0.84 -3.56 14.00
CA GLY A 137 2.11 -4.20 14.32
C GLY A 137 3.28 -3.22 14.43
N GLY A 138 4.44 -3.66 13.98
CA GLY A 138 5.70 -2.92 14.09
C GLY A 138 6.25 -2.88 15.51
N SER A 139 7.33 -2.15 15.70
CA SER A 139 8.06 -2.04 16.98
C SER A 139 8.53 -0.61 17.19
N GLN A 140 8.92 -0.25 18.41
CA GLN A 140 9.45 1.08 18.68
C GLN A 140 10.79 1.31 17.96
N SER A 141 11.64 0.28 17.93
CA SER A 141 12.94 0.27 17.24
C SER A 141 12.99 -0.81 16.16
N TYR A 142 13.86 -0.66 15.18
CA TYR A 142 14.03 -1.58 14.05
C TYR A 142 14.35 -3.02 14.46
N SER A 143 15.24 -3.18 15.45
CA SER A 143 15.63 -4.45 16.07
C SER A 143 15.62 -4.32 17.58
N ASP A 144 15.79 -5.45 18.28
CA ASP A 144 15.94 -5.50 19.74
C ASP A 144 14.82 -4.75 20.48
N SER A 145 13.60 -4.87 19.95
CA SER A 145 12.39 -4.25 20.45
C SER A 145 11.22 -5.18 20.23
N ASP A 146 10.36 -5.31 21.23
CA ASP A 146 9.17 -6.15 21.14
C ASP A 146 8.23 -5.66 20.04
N GLY A 147 7.61 -6.62 19.35
CA GLY A 147 6.52 -6.37 18.43
C GLY A 147 5.28 -5.86 19.16
N LEU A 148 4.66 -4.83 18.59
CA LEU A 148 3.45 -4.21 19.12
C LEU A 148 2.21 -4.90 18.54
N THR A 149 1.10 -4.87 19.29
CA THR A 149 -0.22 -5.30 18.82
C THR A 149 -1.13 -4.13 18.44
N ALA A 150 -0.59 -2.90 18.46
CA ALA A 150 -1.37 -1.68 18.22
C ALA A 150 -1.84 -1.61 16.77
N THR A 151 -3.14 -1.38 16.57
CA THR A 151 -3.74 -1.19 15.25
C THR A 151 -4.50 0.13 15.17
N HIS A 152 -4.55 0.69 13.96
CA HIS A 152 -5.21 1.97 13.72
C HIS A 152 -5.97 1.97 12.40
N LYS A 153 -7.16 2.57 12.43
CA LYS A 153 -7.85 3.05 11.23
C LYS A 153 -7.60 4.55 11.10
N ILE A 154 -6.96 4.95 10.01
CA ILE A 154 -6.68 6.34 9.65
C ILE A 154 -7.62 6.71 8.51
N THR A 155 -8.45 7.72 8.69
CA THR A 155 -9.43 8.18 7.69
C THR A 155 -9.03 9.55 7.16
N ILE A 156 -8.72 9.64 5.88
CA ILE A 156 -8.34 10.90 5.22
C ILE A 156 -9.59 11.78 5.05
N LYS A 157 -9.56 13.01 5.58
CA LYS A 157 -10.68 13.98 5.51
C LYS A 157 -10.47 15.11 4.49
N GLY A 158 -9.64 14.87 3.47
CA GLY A 158 -9.16 15.87 2.52
C GLY A 158 -7.76 16.39 2.83
N VAL A 159 -7.19 17.18 1.91
CA VAL A 159 -5.77 17.57 1.94
C VAL A 159 -5.42 18.50 3.10
N ASN A 160 -6.29 19.45 3.44
CA ASN A 160 -6.04 20.49 4.44
C ASN A 160 -6.57 20.13 5.83
N THR A 161 -7.16 18.96 5.98
CA THR A 161 -7.72 18.47 7.24
C THR A 161 -6.84 17.34 7.77
N ALA A 162 -6.58 17.35 9.09
CA ALA A 162 -5.92 16.23 9.74
C ALA A 162 -6.76 14.95 9.57
N PRO A 163 -6.17 13.81 9.19
CA PRO A 163 -6.84 12.53 9.23
C PRO A 163 -7.43 12.24 10.61
N ALA A 164 -8.61 11.61 10.63
CA ALA A 164 -9.13 11.04 11.87
C ALA A 164 -8.45 9.70 12.13
N VAL A 165 -8.00 9.49 13.36
CA VAL A 165 -7.35 8.24 13.77
C VAL A 165 -8.21 7.58 14.84
N GLN A 166 -8.52 6.31 14.60
CA GLN A 166 -9.14 5.43 15.57
C GLN A 166 -8.13 4.35 15.94
N THR A 167 -7.69 4.32 17.19
CA THR A 167 -6.90 3.22 17.72
C THR A 167 -7.84 2.12 18.14
N ASP A 168 -7.59 0.91 17.64
CA ASP A 168 -8.30 -0.26 18.11
C ASP A 168 -7.45 -0.96 19.17
N ARG A 169 -7.97 -1.01 20.41
CA ARG A 169 -7.30 -1.65 21.54
C ARG A 169 -7.80 -3.09 21.67
N HIS A 170 -7.52 -3.90 20.67
CA HIS A 170 -7.66 -5.35 20.81
C HIS A 170 -6.31 -5.95 21.21
N ALA A 171 -6.00 -5.85 22.51
CA ALA A 171 -4.90 -6.58 23.12
C ALA A 171 -5.08 -8.09 22.85
N GLY A 172 -4.16 -8.69 22.11
CA GLY A 172 -3.96 -10.15 22.11
C GLY A 172 -4.67 -11.01 21.06
N ARG A 173 -5.08 -10.47 19.89
CA ARG A 173 -5.54 -11.33 18.77
C ARG A 173 -4.83 -10.98 17.46
N ASN A 174 -4.20 -11.97 16.85
CA ASN A 174 -3.46 -11.85 15.59
C ASN A 174 -4.38 -11.47 14.42
N LEU A 175 -3.80 -10.78 13.43
CA LEU A 175 -4.48 -10.02 12.39
C LEU A 175 -5.03 -10.90 11.25
N GLY A 176 -6.33 -10.80 10.98
CA GLY A 176 -6.98 -11.32 9.77
C GLY A 176 -8.37 -10.71 9.53
N SER A 177 -8.60 -10.21 8.30
CA SER A 177 -9.82 -9.64 7.67
C SER A 177 -10.72 -8.71 8.49
N CYS A 178 -10.67 -7.39 8.22
CA CYS A 178 -11.63 -6.42 8.74
C CYS A 178 -12.73 -6.10 7.72
N HIS A 179 -13.91 -6.72 7.82
CA HIS A 179 -15.09 -6.18 7.13
C HIS A 179 -16.30 -6.16 8.07
N HIS A 180 -16.76 -4.94 8.36
CA HIS A 180 -17.96 -4.53 9.11
C HIS A 180 -18.01 -4.78 10.63
N THR A 181 -17.21 -5.67 11.20
CA THR A 181 -17.33 -6.04 12.63
C THR A 181 -16.21 -5.55 13.54
N ASN A 182 -15.17 -4.87 13.00
CA ASN A 182 -13.91 -4.60 13.72
C ASN A 182 -13.34 -5.86 14.41
N ALA A 183 -13.54 -7.04 13.80
CA ALA A 183 -13.08 -8.31 14.35
C ALA A 183 -11.86 -8.83 13.58
N TYR A 184 -10.95 -9.48 14.29
CA TYR A 184 -9.85 -10.25 13.70
C TYR A 184 -10.14 -11.74 13.81
N THR A 185 -10.00 -12.47 12.70
CA THR A 185 -10.19 -13.92 12.65
C THR A 185 -8.87 -14.60 12.31
N LEU A 186 -8.50 -15.61 13.10
CA LEU A 186 -7.35 -16.45 12.81
C LEU A 186 -7.59 -17.26 11.52
N VAL A 187 -6.54 -17.38 10.72
CA VAL A 187 -6.53 -18.18 9.49
C VAL A 187 -5.56 -19.34 9.63
N ALA A 188 -5.51 -20.21 8.60
CA ALA A 188 -4.55 -21.31 8.54
C ALA A 188 -3.12 -20.82 8.78
N LEU A 189 -2.36 -21.57 9.58
CA LEU A 189 -0.98 -21.25 9.89
C LEU A 189 -0.09 -21.47 8.67
N ILE A 190 0.86 -20.56 8.47
CA ILE A 190 1.92 -20.72 7.48
C ILE A 190 2.98 -21.69 8.02
N ALA A 191 3.62 -22.46 7.14
CA ALA A 191 4.55 -23.52 7.55
C ALA A 191 5.96 -22.97 7.81
N VAL A 192 6.34 -21.92 7.09
CA VAL A 192 7.66 -21.28 7.15
C VAL A 192 7.56 -19.88 7.78
N PRO A 193 8.43 -19.52 8.74
CA PRO A 193 8.47 -18.17 9.28
C PRO A 193 8.92 -17.14 8.23
N HIS A 194 8.09 -16.14 7.98
CA HIS A 194 8.37 -15.05 7.03
C HIS A 194 8.62 -13.74 7.76
N ASN A 195 9.82 -13.61 8.35
CA ASN A 195 10.24 -12.44 9.14
C ASN A 195 10.96 -11.40 8.28
N TYR A 196 12.12 -10.92 8.72
CA TYR A 196 12.94 -9.95 7.98
C TYR A 196 13.30 -10.45 6.57
N HIS A 197 13.23 -9.54 5.59
CA HIS A 197 13.37 -9.83 4.14
C HIS A 197 12.31 -10.75 3.53
N SER A 198 11.19 -11.00 4.22
CA SER A 198 10.03 -11.61 3.58
C SER A 198 9.24 -10.60 2.75
N THR A 199 8.34 -11.12 1.92
CA THR A 199 7.45 -10.32 1.09
C THR A 199 6.07 -10.97 0.96
N LEU A 200 5.05 -10.13 0.77
CA LEU A 200 3.67 -10.56 0.61
C LEU A 200 2.99 -9.78 -0.52
N LEU A 201 2.33 -10.49 -1.43
CA LEU A 201 1.64 -9.90 -2.59
C LEU A 201 0.28 -10.58 -2.86
N LEU A 202 -0.68 -9.80 -3.34
CA LEU A 202 -1.97 -10.29 -3.83
C LEU A 202 -1.80 -10.83 -5.26
N MET A 203 -2.28 -12.05 -5.49
CA MET A 203 -2.28 -12.69 -6.79
C MET A 203 -3.60 -12.40 -7.54
N PRO A 204 -3.61 -12.39 -8.88
CA PRO A 204 -4.81 -12.11 -9.67
C PRO A 204 -5.92 -13.15 -9.44
N ASP A 205 -5.58 -14.36 -9.01
CA ASP A 205 -6.54 -15.40 -8.69
C ASP A 205 -7.16 -15.27 -7.29
N GLY A 206 -6.75 -14.26 -6.49
CA GLY A 206 -7.27 -14.02 -5.14
C GLY A 206 -6.48 -14.67 -4.02
N ARG A 207 -5.44 -15.45 -4.33
CA ARG A 207 -4.52 -15.97 -3.32
C ARG A 207 -3.58 -14.88 -2.84
N VAL A 208 -3.00 -15.09 -1.66
CA VAL A 208 -1.94 -14.26 -1.11
C VAL A 208 -0.64 -15.05 -1.17
N MET A 209 0.34 -14.56 -1.93
CA MET A 209 1.69 -15.11 -1.93
C MET A 209 2.46 -14.55 -0.73
N SER A 210 3.10 -15.43 0.03
CA SER A 210 4.05 -15.09 1.10
C SER A 210 5.35 -15.85 0.84
N GLY A 211 6.49 -15.18 0.87
CA GLY A 211 7.77 -15.83 0.56
C GLY A 211 8.97 -15.04 1.05
N GLY A 212 10.15 -15.62 0.88
CA GLY A 212 11.40 -14.99 1.32
C GLY A 212 11.59 -15.04 2.84
N GLY A 213 12.67 -14.40 3.29
CA GLY A 213 13.09 -14.42 4.69
C GLY A 213 14.58 -14.76 4.80
N GLY A 214 15.27 -14.10 5.73
CA GLY A 214 16.72 -14.28 5.92
C GLY A 214 17.52 -13.27 5.12
N LEU A 215 18.48 -13.71 4.31
CA LEU A 215 19.50 -12.87 3.67
C LEU A 215 20.17 -11.91 4.69
N CYS A 216 20.38 -12.42 5.91
CA CYS A 216 20.96 -11.68 7.01
C CYS A 216 22.45 -11.96 7.07
N TYR A 217 23.26 -10.92 6.84
CA TYR A 217 24.70 -10.94 7.11
C TYR A 217 24.93 -10.24 8.46
N VAL A 218 25.20 -11.02 9.51
CA VAL A 218 25.39 -10.50 10.87
C VAL A 218 26.73 -11.01 11.38
N GLY A 219 27.57 -10.11 11.90
CA GLY A 219 28.85 -10.48 12.51
C GLY A 219 29.83 -11.17 11.56
N GLY A 220 29.81 -10.84 10.27
CA GLY A 220 30.70 -11.43 9.28
C GLY A 220 30.24 -12.77 8.70
N LYS A 221 29.04 -13.25 9.05
CA LYS A 221 28.53 -14.57 8.65
C LYS A 221 27.11 -14.48 8.11
N TRP A 222 26.85 -15.26 7.06
CA TRP A 222 25.50 -15.53 6.58
C TRP A 222 24.80 -16.45 7.56
N GLN A 223 23.62 -16.03 8.00
CA GLN A 223 22.81 -16.86 8.88
C GLN A 223 22.16 -18.00 8.07
N GLY A 224 22.07 -19.20 8.66
CA GLY A 224 21.42 -20.38 8.07
C GLY A 224 19.88 -20.29 8.01
N THR A 225 19.34 -19.08 7.92
CA THR A 225 17.91 -18.75 8.05
C THR A 225 17.31 -18.25 6.72
N ASN A 226 17.89 -18.67 5.59
CA ASN A 226 17.41 -18.27 4.27
C ASN A 226 16.21 -19.12 3.86
N HIS A 227 15.16 -18.45 3.39
CA HIS A 227 13.93 -19.05 2.89
C HIS A 227 13.74 -18.70 1.41
N PRO A 228 14.40 -19.42 0.46
CA PRO A 228 14.28 -19.18 -0.97
C PRO A 228 12.99 -19.79 -1.57
N ASP A 229 11.93 -19.85 -0.78
CA ASP A 229 10.67 -20.50 -1.06
C ASP A 229 9.47 -19.55 -0.85
N MET A 230 8.30 -19.98 -1.32
CA MET A 230 7.06 -19.23 -1.21
C MET A 230 5.87 -20.16 -0.98
N GLN A 231 4.89 -19.67 -0.23
CA GLN A 231 3.62 -20.32 0.06
C GLN A 231 2.47 -19.44 -0.45
N PHE A 232 1.39 -20.07 -0.90
CA PHE A 232 0.18 -19.37 -1.33
C PHE A 232 -0.95 -19.68 -0.35
N TYR A 233 -1.44 -18.65 0.33
CA TYR A 233 -2.63 -18.73 1.14
C TYR A 233 -3.87 -18.55 0.27
N SER A 234 -4.79 -19.51 0.31
CA SER A 234 -6.11 -19.43 -0.32
C SER A 234 -7.13 -18.99 0.73
N PRO A 235 -7.65 -17.75 0.67
CA PRO A 235 -8.60 -17.25 1.66
C PRO A 235 -9.96 -17.95 1.56
N SER A 236 -10.74 -17.88 2.62
CA SER A 236 -12.05 -18.57 2.73
C SER A 236 -13.03 -18.20 1.61
N TYR A 237 -12.94 -17.00 1.05
CA TYR A 237 -13.77 -16.59 -0.08
C TYR A 237 -13.52 -17.37 -1.39
N LEU A 238 -12.48 -18.19 -1.46
CA LEU A 238 -12.21 -19.10 -2.58
C LEU A 238 -12.89 -20.48 -2.41
N PHE A 239 -13.56 -20.71 -1.28
CA PHE A 239 -14.21 -21.97 -0.97
C PHE A 239 -15.72 -21.79 -0.74
N ASP A 240 -16.51 -22.80 -1.11
CA ASP A 240 -17.93 -22.87 -0.76
C ASP A 240 -18.12 -23.39 0.68
N ALA A 241 -19.38 -23.46 1.14
CA ALA A 241 -19.71 -23.91 2.49
C ALA A 241 -19.33 -25.37 2.78
N SER A 242 -19.08 -26.17 1.74
CA SER A 242 -18.63 -27.56 1.84
C SER A 242 -17.11 -27.71 1.74
N GLY A 243 -16.38 -26.60 1.58
CA GLY A 243 -14.91 -26.60 1.45
C GLY A 243 -14.40 -26.90 0.05
N ASN A 244 -15.27 -27.00 -0.96
CA ASN A 244 -14.85 -27.12 -2.36
C ASN A 244 -14.53 -25.74 -2.94
N ALA A 245 -13.92 -25.70 -4.13
CA ALA A 245 -13.69 -24.43 -4.83
C ALA A 245 -15.02 -23.69 -5.09
N ALA A 246 -15.12 -22.44 -4.65
CA ALA A 246 -16.30 -21.62 -4.88
C ALA A 246 -16.50 -21.31 -6.38
N ALA A 247 -17.76 -21.27 -6.81
CA ALA A 247 -18.09 -20.73 -8.14
C ALA A 247 -17.71 -19.25 -8.22
N ARG A 248 -16.95 -18.88 -9.26
CA ARG A 248 -16.43 -17.52 -9.44
C ARG A 248 -17.18 -16.79 -10.55
N PRO A 249 -17.51 -15.48 -10.40
CA PRO A 249 -17.93 -14.65 -11.52
C PRO A 249 -16.93 -14.74 -12.68
N GLN A 250 -17.42 -14.82 -13.91
CA GLN A 250 -16.55 -14.90 -15.09
C GLN A 250 -16.67 -13.61 -15.91
N ILE A 251 -15.54 -12.97 -16.17
CA ILE A 251 -15.45 -11.81 -17.07
C ILE A 251 -15.17 -12.37 -18.46
N THR A 252 -16.10 -12.17 -19.39
CA THR A 252 -15.98 -12.64 -20.78
C THR A 252 -15.39 -11.57 -21.69
N LYS A 253 -15.55 -10.29 -21.34
CA LYS A 253 -14.96 -9.17 -22.06
C LYS A 253 -14.74 -7.99 -21.13
N LEU A 254 -13.62 -7.29 -21.34
CA LEU A 254 -13.32 -6.01 -20.74
C LEU A 254 -12.99 -5.02 -21.87
N ALA A 255 -13.56 -3.81 -21.83
CA ALA A 255 -13.40 -2.83 -22.89
C ALA A 255 -13.38 -1.40 -22.34
N SER A 256 -12.69 -0.51 -23.06
CA SER A 256 -12.58 0.92 -22.76
C SER A 256 -12.39 1.71 -24.05
N SER A 257 -12.77 2.99 -24.06
CA SER A 257 -12.57 3.86 -25.24
C SER A 257 -11.09 4.12 -25.55
N GLN A 258 -10.20 3.92 -24.57
CA GLN A 258 -8.75 4.15 -24.72
C GLN A 258 -7.96 2.86 -24.96
N GLN A 259 -8.66 1.73 -25.17
CA GLN A 259 -8.04 0.43 -25.39
C GLN A 259 -7.10 0.45 -26.61
N ASN A 260 -5.96 -0.23 -26.50
CA ASN A 260 -5.01 -0.42 -27.60
C ASN A 260 -4.69 -1.91 -27.75
N GLY A 261 -5.24 -2.54 -28.78
CA GLY A 261 -5.20 -3.99 -28.93
C GLY A 261 -5.81 -4.66 -27.69
N ASP A 262 -5.10 -5.60 -27.08
CA ASP A 262 -5.55 -6.30 -25.87
C ASP A 262 -5.29 -5.53 -24.57
N GLN A 263 -4.65 -4.36 -24.65
CA GLN A 263 -4.35 -3.55 -23.48
C GLN A 263 -5.53 -2.66 -23.11
N ILE A 264 -6.18 -2.96 -21.99
CA ILE A 264 -7.23 -2.12 -21.42
C ILE A 264 -6.59 -0.92 -20.74
N ARG A 265 -6.87 0.28 -21.25
CA ARG A 265 -6.32 1.54 -20.76
C ARG A 265 -7.47 2.48 -20.41
N VAL A 266 -7.29 3.29 -19.38
CA VAL A 266 -8.31 4.25 -18.92
C VAL A 266 -7.64 5.47 -18.32
N TYR A 267 -8.25 6.65 -18.47
CA TYR A 267 -7.94 7.83 -17.67
C TYR A 267 -8.91 7.95 -16.48
N PRO A 268 -8.56 8.70 -15.43
CA PRO A 268 -9.51 9.11 -14.41
C PRO A 268 -10.79 9.70 -15.01
N GLY A 269 -11.94 9.28 -14.48
CA GLY A 269 -13.26 9.68 -14.97
C GLY A 269 -13.79 8.91 -16.18
N ASP A 270 -12.95 8.12 -16.86
CA ASP A 270 -13.36 7.28 -17.98
C ASP A 270 -14.33 6.18 -17.54
N MET A 271 -14.99 5.62 -18.55
CA MET A 271 -15.83 4.45 -18.42
C MET A 271 -15.06 3.16 -18.73
N LEU A 272 -15.28 2.15 -17.90
CA LEU A 272 -14.84 0.78 -18.11
C LEU A 272 -16.08 -0.11 -18.32
N THR A 273 -16.16 -0.76 -19.48
CA THR A 273 -17.27 -1.65 -19.83
C THR A 273 -16.86 -3.10 -19.58
N VAL A 274 -17.68 -3.82 -18.82
CA VAL A 274 -17.41 -5.19 -18.39
C VAL A 274 -18.57 -6.09 -18.81
N THR A 275 -18.28 -7.14 -19.56
CA THR A 275 -19.26 -8.19 -19.88
C THR A 275 -18.95 -9.43 -19.05
N LEU A 276 -19.98 -9.99 -18.42
CA LEU A 276 -19.88 -11.13 -17.50
C LEU A 276 -20.73 -12.31 -18.00
N ASN A 277 -20.58 -13.46 -17.36
CA ASN A 277 -21.55 -14.56 -17.51
C ASN A 277 -22.88 -14.28 -16.79
N SER A 278 -22.82 -13.53 -15.68
CA SER A 278 -23.96 -12.97 -14.95
C SER A 278 -23.52 -11.72 -14.20
N ALA A 279 -24.25 -10.62 -14.33
CA ALA A 279 -23.94 -9.36 -13.63
C ALA A 279 -24.72 -9.19 -12.31
N SER A 280 -25.70 -10.05 -12.02
CA SER A 280 -26.59 -9.88 -10.88
C SER A 280 -25.87 -10.03 -9.54
N GLY A 281 -26.10 -9.09 -8.61
CA GLY A 281 -25.59 -9.15 -7.24
C GLY A 281 -24.08 -9.01 -7.08
N LEU A 282 -23.38 -8.50 -8.09
CA LEU A 282 -21.92 -8.31 -8.06
C LEU A 282 -21.53 -6.90 -7.61
N SER A 283 -20.37 -6.81 -6.98
CA SER A 283 -19.62 -5.57 -6.78
C SER A 283 -18.30 -5.62 -7.57
N HIS A 284 -17.72 -4.48 -7.94
CA HIS A 284 -16.74 -4.41 -9.05
C HIS A 284 -15.39 -3.75 -8.75
N VAL A 285 -14.50 -4.31 -7.93
CA VAL A 285 -13.32 -3.58 -7.40
C VAL A 285 -12.15 -3.44 -8.39
N LEU A 286 -11.42 -2.31 -8.30
CA LEU A 286 -10.07 -2.15 -8.84
C LEU A 286 -9.06 -2.22 -7.70
N ILE A 287 -7.95 -2.92 -7.90
CA ILE A 287 -6.86 -3.02 -6.93
C ILE A 287 -5.55 -2.73 -7.64
N ARG A 288 -4.84 -1.67 -7.24
CA ARG A 288 -3.53 -1.36 -7.79
C ARG A 288 -2.54 -2.47 -7.44
N MET A 289 -1.79 -2.94 -8.43
CA MET A 289 -0.80 -4.00 -8.23
C MET A 289 0.29 -3.49 -7.27
N GLY A 290 0.67 -4.35 -6.32
CA GLY A 290 1.62 -3.99 -5.28
C GLY A 290 3.06 -4.32 -5.64
N SER A 291 4.00 -3.64 -5.00
CA SER A 291 5.41 -4.00 -4.90
C SER A 291 5.78 -4.03 -3.41
N SER A 292 6.55 -5.02 -2.95
CA SER A 292 6.75 -5.22 -1.51
C SER A 292 8.18 -5.65 -1.18
N ALA A 293 8.82 -4.89 -0.30
CA ALA A 293 10.09 -5.21 0.34
C ALA A 293 10.12 -4.56 1.73
N HIS A 294 10.72 -5.24 2.72
CA HIS A 294 10.93 -4.69 4.08
C HIS A 294 9.65 -4.13 4.73
N SER A 295 8.53 -4.86 4.60
CA SER A 295 7.19 -4.44 5.06
C SER A 295 6.61 -3.20 4.37
N VAL A 296 7.28 -2.64 3.37
CA VAL A 296 6.83 -1.46 2.62
C VAL A 296 6.17 -1.88 1.32
N ASN A 297 4.89 -1.51 1.17
CA ASN A 297 4.15 -1.56 -0.08
C ASN A 297 3.29 -0.30 -0.20
N THR A 298 3.81 0.69 -0.92
CA THR A 298 3.15 1.99 -1.13
C THR A 298 2.25 1.99 -2.37
N ASP A 299 2.37 0.94 -3.20
CA ASP A 299 1.65 0.85 -4.46
C ASP A 299 0.24 0.30 -4.31
N HIS A 300 0.10 -0.74 -3.48
CA HIS A 300 -1.15 -1.46 -3.30
C HIS A 300 -2.21 -0.57 -2.64
N ARG A 301 -3.30 -0.35 -3.38
CA ARG A 301 -4.52 0.24 -2.87
C ARG A 301 -5.74 -0.38 -3.54
N ARG A 302 -6.80 -0.54 -2.76
CA ARG A 302 -8.13 -0.79 -3.32
C ARG A 302 -8.69 0.54 -3.83
N ILE A 303 -9.36 0.57 -4.98
CA ILE A 303 -9.91 1.77 -5.60
C ILE A 303 -11.43 1.61 -5.70
N HIS A 304 -12.16 2.61 -5.19
CA HIS A 304 -13.61 2.67 -5.34
C HIS A 304 -14.00 3.16 -6.75
N ARG A 305 -15.25 2.89 -7.13
CA ARG A 305 -15.82 2.98 -8.47
C ARG A 305 -17.33 3.00 -8.34
N THR A 306 -17.97 3.76 -9.21
CA THR A 306 -19.42 3.88 -9.24
C THR A 306 -19.97 3.06 -10.39
N VAL A 307 -20.97 2.22 -10.12
CA VAL A 307 -21.73 1.57 -11.18
C VAL A 307 -22.57 2.64 -11.87
N HIS A 308 -22.30 2.87 -13.14
CA HIS A 308 -23.02 3.85 -13.94
C HIS A 308 -24.27 3.24 -14.56
N LEU A 309 -24.15 2.02 -15.09
CA LEU A 309 -25.24 1.28 -15.71
C LEU A 309 -25.00 -0.23 -15.56
N THR A 310 -26.08 -0.96 -15.36
CA THR A 310 -26.14 -2.41 -15.54
C THR A 310 -27.24 -2.72 -16.55
N SER A 311 -26.90 -3.45 -17.61
CA SER A 311 -27.84 -3.91 -18.63
C SER A 311 -27.48 -5.35 -18.99
N ASP A 312 -28.42 -6.27 -18.78
CA ASP A 312 -28.20 -7.72 -18.91
C ASP A 312 -26.94 -8.16 -18.14
N ASN A 313 -25.97 -8.72 -18.86
CA ASN A 313 -24.69 -9.16 -18.32
C ASN A 313 -23.56 -8.13 -18.51
N THR A 314 -23.89 -6.90 -18.88
CA THR A 314 -22.93 -5.82 -19.08
C THR A 314 -23.04 -4.76 -17.98
N VAL A 315 -21.90 -4.38 -17.43
CA VAL A 315 -21.77 -3.33 -16.41
C VAL A 315 -20.84 -2.25 -16.93
N ILE A 316 -21.28 -0.99 -16.84
CA ILE A 316 -20.46 0.18 -17.14
C ILE A 316 -20.07 0.83 -15.82
N LEU A 317 -18.78 0.92 -15.57
CA LEU A 317 -18.19 1.48 -14.36
C LEU A 317 -17.57 2.84 -14.69
N ARG A 318 -17.81 3.83 -13.84
CA ARG A 318 -17.08 5.10 -13.89
C ARG A 318 -15.93 5.06 -12.90
N LEU A 319 -14.71 5.31 -13.39
CA LEU A 319 -13.55 5.51 -12.52
C LEU A 319 -13.65 6.86 -11.80
N PRO A 320 -13.09 7.01 -10.58
CA PRO A 320 -12.93 8.31 -9.96
C PRO A 320 -12.23 9.29 -10.91
N SER A 321 -12.63 10.56 -10.89
CA SER A 321 -11.98 11.61 -11.69
C SER A 321 -10.73 12.18 -11.02
N ASP A 322 -10.60 12.01 -9.70
CA ASP A 322 -9.43 12.47 -8.96
C ASP A 322 -8.29 11.44 -9.03
N ASN A 323 -7.16 11.85 -9.60
CA ASN A 323 -5.92 11.08 -9.65
C ASN A 323 -5.35 10.70 -8.26
N GLY A 324 -5.78 11.38 -7.20
CA GLY A 324 -5.47 11.00 -5.81
C GLY A 324 -6.13 9.69 -5.41
N ASP A 325 -7.37 9.46 -5.87
CA ASP A 325 -8.13 8.25 -5.61
C ASP A 325 -7.71 7.11 -6.55
N VAL A 326 -7.49 7.44 -7.82
CA VAL A 326 -7.07 6.49 -8.87
C VAL A 326 -5.70 6.88 -9.44
N THR A 327 -4.65 6.51 -8.71
CA THR A 327 -3.27 6.80 -9.13
C THR A 327 -2.88 6.00 -10.37
N PRO A 328 -2.07 6.58 -11.28
CA PRO A 328 -1.59 5.89 -12.47
C PRO A 328 -0.86 4.56 -12.17
N GLY A 329 -1.02 3.60 -13.09
CA GLY A 329 -0.38 2.29 -13.05
C GLY A 329 -1.34 1.14 -13.27
N PHE A 330 -0.79 -0.07 -13.20
CA PHE A 330 -1.52 -1.30 -13.42
C PHE A 330 -2.38 -1.70 -12.21
N CYS A 331 -3.61 -2.10 -12.50
CA CYS A 331 -4.60 -2.55 -11.54
C CYS A 331 -5.16 -3.92 -11.97
N TYR A 332 -5.55 -4.72 -10.98
CA TYR A 332 -6.49 -5.82 -11.18
C TYR A 332 -7.92 -5.29 -11.08
N TYR A 333 -8.72 -5.57 -12.09
CA TYR A 333 -10.17 -5.47 -12.04
C TYR A 333 -10.78 -6.81 -11.62
N LEU A 334 -11.72 -6.77 -10.67
CA LEU A 334 -12.38 -7.95 -10.10
C LEU A 334 -13.89 -7.71 -9.97
N ALA A 335 -14.69 -8.68 -10.41
CA ALA A 335 -16.11 -8.75 -10.05
C ALA A 335 -16.26 -9.69 -8.84
N VAL A 336 -16.98 -9.27 -7.82
CA VAL A 336 -17.03 -9.87 -6.48
C VAL A 336 -18.48 -10.15 -6.12
N ALA A 337 -18.82 -11.41 -5.89
CA ALA A 337 -20.13 -11.83 -5.42
C ALA A 337 -20.36 -11.45 -3.95
N SER A 338 -21.62 -11.50 -3.50
CA SER A 338 -21.99 -11.26 -2.10
C SER A 338 -21.33 -12.24 -1.11
N SER A 339 -20.97 -13.44 -1.56
CA SER A 339 -20.20 -14.42 -0.78
C SER A 339 -18.73 -14.03 -0.59
N GLY A 340 -18.23 -13.03 -1.33
CA GLY A 340 -16.82 -12.65 -1.41
C GLY A 340 -16.05 -13.36 -2.53
N ALA A 341 -16.58 -14.45 -3.10
CA ALA A 341 -15.97 -15.10 -4.27
C ALA A 341 -15.88 -14.10 -5.43
N HIS A 342 -14.75 -14.08 -6.13
CA HIS A 342 -14.49 -13.07 -7.15
C HIS A 342 -13.91 -13.66 -8.44
N SER A 343 -14.00 -12.93 -9.55
CA SER A 343 -13.40 -13.33 -10.82
C SER A 343 -11.88 -13.44 -10.75
N ILE A 344 -11.25 -14.05 -11.75
CA ILE A 344 -9.81 -13.82 -11.98
C ILE A 344 -9.59 -12.33 -12.31
N GLY A 345 -8.53 -11.75 -11.76
CA GLY A 345 -8.14 -10.36 -11.97
C GLY A 345 -7.80 -10.10 -13.44
N GLN A 346 -8.48 -9.11 -14.03
CA GLN A 346 -8.17 -8.62 -15.37
C GLN A 346 -7.29 -7.37 -15.26
N THR A 347 -6.24 -7.30 -16.05
CA THR A 347 -5.31 -6.16 -16.01
C THR A 347 -5.93 -4.93 -16.67
N VAL A 348 -5.94 -3.82 -15.94
CA VAL A 348 -6.31 -2.48 -16.42
C VAL A 348 -5.17 -1.52 -16.15
N ASN A 349 -4.75 -0.76 -17.14
CA ASN A 349 -3.72 0.27 -16.98
C ASN A 349 -4.36 1.65 -16.85
N VAL A 350 -4.22 2.27 -15.68
CA VAL A 350 -4.66 3.64 -15.42
C VAL A 350 -3.57 4.60 -15.86
N PHE A 351 -3.89 5.49 -16.79
CA PHE A 351 -2.98 6.52 -17.29
C PHE A 351 -3.11 7.78 -16.45
N LYS A 352 -2.05 8.61 -16.45
CA LYS A 352 -2.14 9.99 -15.94
C LYS A 352 -2.86 10.87 -16.96
N VAL A 353 -3.63 11.84 -16.48
CA VAL A 353 -4.17 12.94 -17.30
C VAL A 353 -3.11 13.99 -17.55
#